data_AF-Q934L7-F1
#
_entry.id   AF-Q934L7-F1
#
_cell.length_a   1.000
_cell.length_b   1.000
_cell.length_c   1.000
_cell.angle_alpha   90.00
_cell.angle_beta   90.00
_cell.angle_gamma   90.00
#
_symmetry.space_group_name_H-M   'P 1'
#
loop_
_entity.id
_entity.type
_entity.pdbx_description
1 polymer ?
#
loop_
_entity_poly.entity_id
_entity_poly.type
_entity_poly.pdbx_seq_one_letter_code
_entity_poly.pdbx_strand_id
1 'polypeptide(L)'
;MIDNRFNALANWDNAKGDRYSVELEIISVDLDIKGSGNTFPSIEILKTIIVDHKTNKRIEGIVGNNFSSYVRDYDFSVLLQNHNKNQPKFSIPDNFGEAARQAVSAFC
;
A
#
# COMPACT_ATOMS: atom_id res chain seq x y z
N MET A 1 12.61 -13.56 -3.03
CA MET A 1 13.13 -12.40 -2.27
C MET A 1 12.38 -12.23 -0.95
N ILE A 2 11.04 -12.31 -0.94
CA ILE A 2 10.24 -12.30 0.30
C ILE A 2 10.28 -13.64 1.04
N ASP A 3 10.15 -14.77 0.34
CA ASP A 3 10.26 -16.11 0.93
C ASP A 3 11.57 -16.29 1.68
N ASN A 4 12.70 -16.04 1.03
CA ASN A 4 14.01 -16.17 1.67
C ASN A 4 14.13 -15.32 2.94
N ARG A 5 13.61 -14.08 2.92
CA ARG A 5 13.66 -13.20 4.08
C ARG A 5 12.75 -13.70 5.20
N PHE A 6 11.55 -14.15 4.86
CA PHE A 6 10.61 -14.73 5.80
C PHE A 6 11.18 -15.99 6.45
N ASN A 7 11.72 -16.92 5.65
CA ASN A 7 12.33 -18.16 6.13
C ASN A 7 13.56 -17.90 7.03
N ALA A 8 14.36 -16.86 6.73
CA ALA A 8 15.49 -16.47 7.58
C ALA A 8 15.05 -15.95 8.96
N LEU A 9 13.90 -15.27 9.04
CA LEU A 9 13.30 -14.81 10.29
C LEU A 9 12.61 -15.96 11.03
N ALA A 10 11.88 -16.82 10.30
CA ALA A 10 11.19 -18.00 10.80
C ALA A 10 12.12 -19.23 10.82
N ASN A 11 13.26 -19.13 11.50
CA ASN A 11 14.30 -20.16 11.49
C ASN A 11 14.13 -21.27 12.55
N TRP A 12 13.30 -21.05 13.58
CA TRP A 12 13.17 -21.92 14.76
C TRP A 12 12.66 -23.33 14.45
N ASP A 13 11.94 -23.52 13.35
CA ASP A 13 11.40 -24.81 12.90
C ASP A 13 11.58 -25.05 11.39
N ASN A 14 12.64 -24.46 10.83
CA ASN A 14 12.89 -24.33 9.40
C ASN A 14 14.39 -24.47 9.05
N ALA A 15 14.99 -25.60 9.41
CA ALA A 15 16.43 -25.82 9.28
C ALA A 15 16.97 -25.68 7.83
N LYS A 16 16.13 -25.93 6.82
CA LYS A 16 16.49 -25.83 5.39
C LYS A 16 16.20 -24.44 4.79
N GLY A 17 15.44 -23.59 5.48
CA GLY A 17 15.09 -22.26 5.00
C GLY A 17 14.10 -22.25 3.83
N ASP A 18 13.37 -23.34 3.61
CA ASP A 18 12.46 -23.56 2.47
C ASP A 18 11.03 -23.94 2.88
N ARG A 19 10.72 -23.92 4.19
CA ARG A 19 9.42 -24.36 4.70
C ARG A 19 8.25 -23.44 4.33
N TYR A 20 8.49 -22.14 4.20
CA TYR A 20 7.43 -21.15 4.06
C TYR A 20 7.49 -20.44 2.70
N SER A 21 6.32 -20.19 2.11
CA SER A 21 6.16 -19.22 1.02
C SER A 21 5.21 -18.11 1.45
N VAL A 22 5.44 -16.90 0.94
CA VAL A 22 4.57 -15.74 1.19
C VAL A 22 3.86 -15.37 -0.10
N GLU A 23 2.55 -15.52 -0.10
CA GLU A 23 1.67 -15.09 -1.18
C GLU A 23 1.03 -13.74 -0.82
N LEU A 24 0.71 -12.96 -1.85
CA LEU A 24 0.03 -11.68 -1.74
C LEU A 24 -1.19 -11.67 -2.64
N GLU A 25 -2.35 -11.48 -2.03
CA GLU A 25 -3.61 -11.20 -2.73
C GLU A 25 -3.87 -9.70 -2.64
N ILE A 26 -4.09 -9.07 -3.79
CA ILE A 26 -4.38 -7.64 -3.90
C ILE A 26 -5.84 -7.50 -4.30
N ILE A 27 -6.63 -6.87 -3.43
CA ILE A 27 -8.05 -6.59 -3.68
C ILE A 27 -8.18 -5.10 -3.94
N SER A 28 -8.53 -4.74 -5.17
CA SER A 28 -8.74 -3.36 -5.59
C SER A 28 -10.20 -2.95 -5.41
N VAL A 29 -10.43 -1.79 -4.79
CA VAL A 29 -11.76 -1.21 -4.60
C VAL A 29 -11.74 0.22 -5.13
N ASP A 30 -12.58 0.50 -6.12
CA ASP A 30 -12.77 1.85 -6.62
C ASP A 30 -13.69 2.64 -5.70
N LEU A 31 -13.28 3.87 -5.35
CA LEU A 31 -14.09 4.79 -4.56
C LEU A 31 -14.71 5.86 -5.46
N ASP A 32 -16.04 5.89 -5.51
CA ASP A 32 -16.79 7.00 -6.10
C ASP A 32 -17.12 8.04 -5.02
N ILE A 33 -16.58 9.25 -5.17
CA ILE A 33 -16.85 10.36 -4.25
C ILE A 33 -17.92 11.28 -4.87
N LYS A 34 -19.12 11.18 -4.32
CA LYS A 34 -20.23 12.14 -4.46
C LYS A 34 -20.71 12.39 -5.90
N GLY A 35 -20.60 11.42 -6.82
CA GLY A 35 -21.17 11.55 -8.17
C GLY A 35 -20.62 12.75 -8.98
N SER A 36 -19.46 13.27 -8.58
CA SER A 36 -18.82 14.46 -9.17
C SER A 36 -18.01 14.13 -10.43
N GLY A 37 -17.94 12.85 -10.80
CA GLY A 37 -17.08 12.35 -11.89
C GLY A 37 -15.60 12.26 -11.51
N ASN A 38 -15.22 12.68 -10.30
CA ASN A 38 -13.87 12.54 -9.77
C ASN A 38 -13.71 11.14 -9.15
N THR A 39 -13.06 10.24 -9.86
CA THR A 39 -12.67 8.93 -9.34
C THR A 39 -11.53 9.09 -8.35
N PHE A 40 -11.75 8.64 -7.11
CA PHE A 40 -10.62 8.46 -6.22
C PHE A 40 -9.87 7.18 -6.66
N PRO A 41 -8.54 7.16 -6.55
CA PRO A 41 -7.73 6.02 -6.89
C PRO A 41 -8.15 4.79 -6.10
N SER A 42 -8.12 3.63 -6.76
CA SER A 42 -8.52 2.36 -6.17
C SER A 42 -7.74 2.11 -4.88
N ILE A 43 -8.45 1.83 -3.78
CA ILE A 43 -7.82 1.31 -2.57
C ILE A 43 -7.40 -0.11 -2.88
N GLU A 44 -6.13 -0.43 -2.67
CA GLU A 44 -5.68 -1.81 -2.71
C GLU A 44 -5.51 -2.33 -1.30
N ILE A 45 -6.27 -3.38 -0.99
CA ILE A 45 -6.10 -4.17 0.22
C ILE A 45 -5.08 -5.25 -0.08
N LEU A 46 -4.02 -5.28 0.71
CA LEU A 46 -2.91 -6.22 0.62
C LEU A 46 -3.15 -7.33 1.64
N LYS A 47 -3.64 -8.48 1.16
CA LYS A 47 -3.86 -9.67 1.99
C LYS A 47 -2.69 -10.63 1.81
N THR A 48 -1.83 -10.72 2.81
CA THR A 48 -0.72 -11.67 2.81
C THR A 48 -1.18 -13.04 3.29
N ILE A 49 -0.69 -14.11 2.65
CA ILE A 49 -0.94 -15.49 3.06
C ILE A 49 0.40 -16.19 3.21
N ILE A 50 0.63 -16.84 4.35
CA ILE A 50 1.80 -17.68 4.58
C ILE A 50 1.41 -19.12 4.27
N VAL A 51 2.12 -19.74 3.33
CA VAL A 51 1.99 -21.17 3.00
C VAL A 51 3.04 -21.94 3.78
N ASP A 52 2.60 -22.85 4.66
CA ASP A 52 3.48 -23.80 5.35
C ASP A 52 3.50 -25.12 4.60
N HIS A 53 4.59 -25.39 3.88
CA HIS A 53 4.76 -26.60 3.08
C HIS A 53 4.85 -27.88 3.91
N LYS A 54 5.18 -27.77 5.21
CA LYS A 54 5.28 -28.93 6.11
C LYS A 54 3.92 -29.40 6.58
N THR A 55 3.03 -28.46 6.91
CA THR A 55 1.69 -28.78 7.42
C THR A 55 0.60 -28.66 6.36
N ASN A 56 0.96 -28.21 5.16
CA ASN A 56 0.07 -27.91 4.05
C ASN A 56 -1.05 -26.93 4.43
N LYS A 57 -0.72 -25.97 5.32
CA LYS A 57 -1.67 -24.96 5.80
C LYS A 57 -1.41 -23.62 5.14
N ARG A 58 -2.50 -22.87 4.98
CA ARG A 58 -2.49 -21.46 4.56
C ARG A 58 -2.88 -20.63 5.78
N ILE A 59 -1.99 -19.74 6.20
CA ILE A 59 -2.14 -18.91 7.39
C ILE A 59 -2.36 -17.48 6.91
N GLU A 60 -3.45 -16.86 7.34
CA GLU A 60 -3.72 -15.46 7.01
C GLU A 60 -2.76 -14.55 7.80
N GLY A 61 -2.05 -13.69 7.06
CA GLY A 61 -1.21 -12.64 7.64
C GLY A 61 -2.00 -11.36 7.91
N ILE A 62 -1.28 -10.30 8.26
CA ILE A 62 -1.90 -9.00 8.54
C ILE A 62 -2.42 -8.39 7.23
N VAL A 63 -3.67 -7.94 7.26
CA VAL A 63 -4.26 -7.16 6.17
C VAL A 63 -3.71 -5.73 6.21
N GLY A 64 -3.03 -5.32 5.14
CA GLY A 64 -2.59 -3.94 4.93
C GLY A 64 -3.44 -3.23 3.87
N ASN A 65 -3.28 -1.92 3.73
CA ASN A 65 -3.78 -1.18 2.58
C ASN A 65 -2.71 -0.21 2.07
N ASN A 66 -2.76 0.12 0.79
CA ASN A 66 -1.84 1.08 0.16
C ASN A 66 -2.32 2.54 0.31
N PHE A 67 -3.48 2.77 0.94
CA PHE A 67 -4.22 4.01 0.80
C PHE A 67 -3.48 5.25 1.33
N SER A 68 -2.92 5.14 2.53
CA SER A 68 -2.15 6.23 3.14
C SER A 68 -0.86 6.54 2.37
N SER A 69 -0.24 5.50 1.81
CA SER A 69 0.94 5.64 0.94
C SER A 69 0.57 6.33 -0.37
N TYR A 70 -0.56 5.98 -0.98
CA TYR A 70 -1.03 6.61 -2.21
C TYR A 70 -1.24 8.13 -2.03
N VAL A 71 -2.01 8.51 -1.01
CA VAL A 71 -2.34 9.93 -0.75
C VAL A 71 -1.06 10.74 -0.51
N ARG A 72 -0.16 10.21 0.32
CA ARG A 72 1.12 10.86 0.61
C ARG A 72 1.98 10.98 -0.66
N ASP A 73 2.13 9.90 -1.41
CA ASP A 73 3.02 9.89 -2.57
C ASP A 73 2.47 10.78 -3.69
N TYR A 74 1.14 10.92 -3.82
CA TYR A 74 0.55 11.91 -4.73
C TYR A 74 0.92 13.35 -4.33
N ASP A 75 0.68 13.76 -3.08
CA ASP A 75 0.99 15.11 -2.62
C ASP A 75 2.49 15.44 -2.76
N PHE A 76 3.37 14.54 -2.28
CA PHE A 76 4.81 14.81 -2.22
C PHE A 76 5.55 14.49 -3.52
N SER A 77 5.30 13.32 -4.11
CA SER A 77 6.08 12.83 -5.26
C SER A 77 5.51 13.30 -6.60
N VAL A 78 4.22 13.67 -6.67
CA VAL A 78 3.60 14.15 -7.91
C VAL A 78 3.33 15.65 -7.84
N LEU A 79 2.45 16.09 -6.94
CA LEU A 79 1.95 17.47 -6.92
C LEU A 79 3.05 18.47 -6.55
N LEU A 80 3.76 18.23 -5.45
CA LEU A 80 4.84 19.10 -4.99
C LEU A 80 6.05 19.10 -5.94
N GLN A 81 6.41 17.92 -6.46
CA GLN A 81 7.50 17.81 -7.43
C GLN A 81 7.18 18.59 -8.71
N ASN A 82 5.98 18.43 -9.25
CA ASN A 82 5.56 19.12 -10.48
C ASN A 82 5.47 20.63 -10.30
N HIS A 83 4.94 21.09 -9.16
CA HIS A 83 4.85 22.51 -8.84
C HIS A 83 6.22 23.19 -8.83
N ASN A 84 7.24 22.51 -8.28
CA ASN A 84 8.57 23.07 -8.10
C ASN A 84 9.52 22.84 -9.29
N LYS A 85 9.19 21.98 -10.26
CA LYS A 85 10.11 21.49 -11.31
C LYS A 85 10.83 22.58 -12.13
N ASN A 86 10.26 23.78 -12.23
CA ASN A 86 10.83 24.90 -12.98
C ASN A 86 10.85 26.21 -12.17
N GLN A 87 10.74 26.14 -10.84
CA GLN A 87 10.75 27.33 -9.99
C GLN A 87 12.14 27.56 -9.39
N PRO A 88 12.63 28.82 -9.37
CA PRO A 88 13.92 29.14 -8.79
C PRO A 88 13.94 29.07 -7.26
N LYS A 89 12.76 29.03 -6.62
CA LYS A 89 12.59 28.90 -5.18
C LYS A 89 11.51 27.88 -4.89
N PHE A 90 11.72 27.12 -3.82
CA PHE A 90 10.73 26.18 -3.33
C PHE A 90 9.47 26.92 -2.89
N SER A 91 8.32 26.39 -3.29
CA SER A 91 7.01 26.79 -2.78
C SER A 91 6.07 25.58 -2.71
N ILE A 92 4.97 25.74 -1.99
CA ILE A 92 3.96 24.69 -1.79
C ILE A 92 2.72 25.08 -2.60
N PRO A 93 2.08 24.13 -3.33
CA PRO A 93 0.80 24.37 -4.00
C PRO A 93 -0.30 24.76 -3.01
N ASP A 94 -1.21 25.65 -3.41
CA ASP A 94 -2.34 26.09 -2.56
C ASP A 94 -3.26 24.92 -2.15
N ASN A 95 -3.37 23.90 -3.00
CA ASN A 95 -4.19 22.71 -2.80
C ASN A 95 -3.43 21.53 -2.14
N PHE A 96 -2.22 21.76 -1.62
CA PHE A 96 -1.44 20.69 -0.99
C PHE A 96 -2.20 20.06 0.20
N GLY A 97 -2.26 18.72 0.24
CA GLY A 97 -2.98 17.98 1.27
C GLY A 97 -4.50 17.95 1.09
N GLU A 98 -5.04 18.51 0.00
CA GLU A 98 -6.48 18.44 -0.28
C GLU A 98 -6.95 17.00 -0.57
N ALA A 99 -6.12 16.20 -1.25
CA ALA A 99 -6.37 14.77 -1.44
C ALA A 99 -6.50 14.04 -0.10
N ALA A 100 -5.62 14.33 0.87
CA ALA A 100 -5.70 13.75 2.21
C ALA A 100 -6.98 14.19 2.97
N ARG A 101 -7.38 15.46 2.84
CA ARG A 101 -8.62 15.96 3.45
C ARG A 101 -9.86 15.30 2.85
N GLN A 102 -9.90 15.17 1.53
CA GLN A 102 -11.02 14.52 0.83
C GLN A 102 -11.11 13.03 1.17
N ALA A 103 -9.96 12.36 1.22
CA ALA A 103 -9.84 10.98 1.68
C ALA A 103 -10.45 10.79 3.08
N VAL A 104 -10.01 11.57 4.08
CA VAL A 104 -10.55 11.48 5.44
C VAL A 104 -12.07 11.70 5.47
N SER A 105 -12.59 12.66 4.70
CA SER A 105 -14.03 12.91 4.59
C SER A 105 -14.83 11.77 3.94
N ALA A 106 -14.20 10.85 3.21
CA ALA A 106 -14.89 9.73 2.58
C ALA A 106 -15.08 8.52 3.53
N PHE A 107 -14.31 8.45 4.63
CA PHE A 107 -14.35 7.34 5.60
C PHE A 107 -14.91 7.72 6.98
N CYS A 108 -15.33 8.97 7.19
CA CYS A 108 -15.97 9.47 8.41
C CYS A 108 -17.36 10.01 8.08
#